data_AF-A0A7V5U123-F1
#
_entry.id   AF-A0A7V5U123-F1
#
_cell.length_a   1.000
_cell.length_b   1.000
_cell.length_c   1.000
_cell.angle_alpha   90.00
_cell.angle_beta   90.00
_cell.angle_gamma   90.00
#
_symmetry.space_group_name_H-M   'P 1'
#
loop_
_entity.id
_entity.type
_entity.pdbx_description
1 polymer ?
#
loop_
_entity_poly.entity_id
_entity_poly.type
_entity_poly.pdbx_seq_one_letter_code
_entity_poly.pdbx_strand_id
1 'polypeptide(L)'
;MAKGLQLSLRRKHKQATAELAQLNREMAMHMISLAMETGEVEPLIDAVKALRSSEELYSQETACIEQARLQKKLGDVLLNIGKNEHNGRALAAAIEAYRGAITIASLLGAHNLRTELRKSHALALNYAGKGKSGKTISLMGAA
;
A
#
# COMPACT_ATOMS: atom_id res chain seq x y z
N MET A 1 -31.71 -4.59 29.18
CA MET A 1 -31.30 -5.56 28.13
C MET A 1 -30.54 -4.92 26.96
N ALA A 2 -30.92 -3.74 26.44
CA ALA A 2 -30.27 -3.10 25.29
C ALA A 2 -28.75 -2.79 25.44
N LYS A 3 -28.28 -2.40 26.63
CA LYS A 3 -26.85 -2.10 26.89
C LYS A 3 -25.94 -3.34 26.77
N GLY A 4 -26.42 -4.52 27.15
CA GLY A 4 -25.65 -5.77 27.04
C GLY A 4 -25.47 -6.21 25.58
N LEU A 5 -26.53 -6.06 24.78
CA LEU A 5 -26.51 -6.35 23.34
C LEU A 5 -25.53 -5.42 22.61
N GLN A 6 -25.59 -4.11 22.90
CA GLN A 6 -24.66 -3.10 22.36
C GLN A 6 -23.18 -3.44 22.68
N LEU A 7 -22.89 -3.87 23.90
CA LEU A 7 -21.53 -4.24 24.30
C LEU A 7 -21.04 -5.50 23.55
N SER A 8 -21.93 -6.49 23.37
CA SER A 8 -21.61 -7.72 22.64
C SER A 8 -21.40 -7.49 21.14
N LEU A 9 -22.20 -6.61 20.53
CA LEU A 9 -22.06 -6.18 19.14
C LEU A 9 -20.74 -5.45 18.91
N ARG A 10 -20.38 -4.52 19.82
CA ARG A 10 -19.07 -3.84 19.76
C ARG A 10 -17.89 -4.80 19.86
N ARG A 11 -17.99 -5.82 20.74
CA ARG A 11 -16.94 -6.85 20.86
C ARG A 11 -16.83 -7.72 19.60
N LYS A 12 -17.95 -8.21 19.08
CA LYS A 12 -17.98 -8.99 17.84
C LYS A 12 -17.44 -8.19 16.64
N HIS A 13 -17.85 -6.93 16.52
CA HIS A 13 -17.33 -6.03 15.49
C HIS A 13 -15.81 -5.87 15.61
N LYS A 14 -15.31 -5.64 16.83
CA LYS A 14 -13.86 -5.52 17.09
C LYS A 14 -13.08 -6.80 16.76
N GLN A 15 -13.63 -7.98 17.03
CA GLN A 15 -13.03 -9.26 16.65
C GLN A 15 -13.02 -9.45 15.13
N ALA A 16 -14.15 -9.22 14.48
CA ALA A 16 -14.26 -9.32 13.02
C ALA A 16 -13.28 -8.37 12.31
N THR A 17 -13.08 -7.16 12.84
CA THR A 17 -12.05 -6.24 12.31
C THR A 17 -10.63 -6.76 12.53
N ALA A 18 -10.32 -7.38 13.67
CA ALA A 18 -8.98 -7.92 13.92
C ALA A 18 -8.68 -9.13 13.02
N GLU A 19 -9.66 -10.00 12.81
CA GLU A 19 -9.56 -11.15 11.91
C GLU A 19 -9.37 -10.71 10.45
N LEU A 20 -10.11 -9.69 10.00
CA LEU A 20 -9.91 -9.09 8.68
C LEU A 20 -8.50 -8.49 8.51
N ALA A 21 -7.96 -7.82 9.54
CA ALA A 21 -6.60 -7.28 9.50
C ALA A 21 -5.56 -8.38 9.34
N GLN A 22 -5.74 -9.45 10.12
CA GLN A 22 -4.86 -10.60 10.08
C GLN A 22 -4.89 -11.30 8.72
N LEU A 23 -6.09 -11.53 8.18
CA LEU A 23 -6.27 -12.13 6.86
C LEU A 23 -5.64 -11.28 5.76
N ASN A 24 -5.91 -9.97 5.76
CA ASN A 24 -5.33 -9.05 4.77
C ASN A 24 -3.80 -9.03 4.85
N ARG A 25 -3.22 -9.14 6.05
CA ARG A 25 -1.77 -9.25 6.27
C ARG A 25 -1.20 -10.54 5.69
N GLU A 26 -1.85 -11.67 5.97
CA GLU A 26 -1.43 -12.98 5.47
C GLU A 26 -1.51 -13.04 3.94
N MET A 27 -2.61 -12.53 3.37
CA MET A 27 -2.78 -12.40 1.92
C MET A 27 -1.69 -11.53 1.28
N ALA A 28 -1.40 -10.36 1.85
CA ALA A 28 -0.36 -9.48 1.33
C ALA A 28 1.03 -10.12 1.39
N MET A 29 1.33 -10.88 2.44
CA MET A 29 2.59 -11.64 2.54
C MET A 29 2.67 -12.73 1.45
N HIS A 30 1.59 -13.47 1.23
CA HIS A 30 1.52 -14.47 0.16
C HIS A 30 1.68 -13.84 -1.23
N MET A 31 1.08 -12.68 -1.47
CA MET A 31 1.20 -11.96 -2.75
C MET A 31 2.61 -11.41 -2.98
N ILE A 32 3.30 -10.96 -1.92
CA ILE A 32 4.73 -10.60 -2.00
C ILE A 32 5.58 -11.81 -2.40
N SER A 33 5.39 -12.96 -1.73
CA SER A 33 6.10 -14.19 -2.08
C SER A 33 5.82 -14.63 -3.52
N LEU A 34 4.55 -14.62 -3.94
CA LEU A 34 4.17 -15.01 -5.30
C LEU A 34 4.76 -14.08 -6.36
N ALA A 35 4.77 -12.76 -6.13
CA ALA A 35 5.37 -11.81 -7.06
C ALA A 35 6.88 -11.97 -7.15
N MET A 36 7.54 -12.36 -6.06
CA MET A 36 8.97 -12.69 -6.08
C MET A 36 9.27 -13.96 -6.89
N GLU A 37 8.34 -14.92 -6.93
CA GLU A 37 8.49 -16.18 -7.68
C GLU A 37 8.07 -16.07 -9.16
N THR A 38 7.04 -15.28 -9.46
CA THR A 38 6.40 -15.23 -10.79
C THR A 38 6.72 -13.97 -11.59
N GLY A 39 7.16 -12.90 -10.93
CA GLY A 39 7.30 -11.57 -11.54
C GLY A 39 5.96 -10.86 -11.78
N GLU A 40 4.82 -11.45 -11.38
CA GLU A 40 3.51 -10.85 -11.61
C GLU A 40 3.24 -9.67 -10.67
N VAL A 41 2.87 -8.53 -11.26
CA VAL A 41 2.58 -7.29 -10.54
C VAL A 41 1.11 -7.19 -10.12
N GLU A 42 0.22 -7.86 -10.84
CA GLU A 42 -1.23 -7.80 -10.63
C GLU A 42 -1.65 -8.17 -9.20
N PRO A 43 -1.16 -9.29 -8.62
CA PRO A 43 -1.50 -9.67 -7.25
C PRO A 43 -1.08 -8.61 -6.22
N LEU A 44 0.07 -7.96 -6.43
CA LEU A 44 0.54 -6.88 -5.55
C LEU A 44 -0.35 -5.64 -5.64
N ILE A 45 -0.81 -5.29 -6.85
CA ILE A 45 -1.71 -4.16 -7.06
C ILE A 45 -3.05 -4.41 -6.34
N ASP A 46 -3.58 -5.62 -6.42
CA ASP A 46 -4.83 -5.96 -5.76
C ASP A 46 -4.69 -6.03 -4.24
N ALA A 47 -3.55 -6.49 -3.71
CA ALA A 47 -3.23 -6.34 -2.29
C ALA A 47 -3.30 -4.87 -1.83
N VAL A 48 -2.69 -3.95 -2.59
CA VAL A 48 -2.72 -2.52 -2.25
C VAL A 48 -4.16 -1.99 -2.22
N LYS A 49 -5.00 -2.35 -3.19
CA LYS A 49 -6.41 -1.95 -3.21
C LYS A 49 -7.17 -2.51 -2.01
N ALA A 50 -7.03 -3.82 -1.73
CA ALA A 50 -7.74 -4.49 -0.65
C ALA A 50 -7.36 -3.91 0.72
N LEU A 51 -6.07 -3.67 0.94
CA LEU A 51 -5.58 -3.04 2.17
C LEU A 51 -6.14 -1.63 2.34
N ARG A 52 -6.22 -0.85 1.26
CA ARG A 52 -6.79 0.51 1.29
C ARG A 52 -8.30 0.52 1.50
N SER A 53 -9.06 -0.37 0.86
CA SER A 53 -10.50 -0.46 1.12
C SER A 53 -10.83 -0.84 2.57
N SER A 54 -9.89 -1.51 3.25
CA SER A 54 -10.03 -1.86 4.66
C SER A 54 -9.59 -0.75 5.64
N GLU A 55 -8.92 0.32 5.18
CA GLU A 55 -8.44 1.41 6.04
C GLU A 55 -9.57 2.13 6.80
N GLU A 56 -10.74 2.27 6.18
CA GLU A 56 -11.92 2.91 6.80
C GLU A 56 -12.50 2.09 7.97
N LEU A 57 -12.17 0.80 8.06
CA LEU A 57 -12.70 -0.12 9.06
C LEU A 57 -11.81 -0.23 10.31
N TYR A 58 -10.61 0.36 10.31
CA TYR A 58 -9.64 0.23 11.41
C TYR A 58 -9.60 1.47 12.31
N SER A 59 -10.06 1.33 13.56
CA SER A 59 -9.99 2.38 14.59
C SER A 59 -9.13 2.01 15.80
N GLN A 60 -8.05 1.23 15.63
CA GLN A 60 -7.16 0.85 16.73
C GLN A 60 -5.68 1.15 16.42
N GLU A 61 -5.02 1.93 17.28
CA GLU A 61 -3.65 2.45 17.08
C GLU A 61 -2.59 1.39 16.71
N THR A 62 -2.63 0.21 17.33
CA THR A 62 -1.66 -0.87 17.07
C THR A 62 -1.91 -1.62 15.77
N ALA A 63 -3.17 -1.85 15.38
CA ALA A 63 -3.48 -2.46 14.08
C ALA A 63 -3.10 -1.50 12.94
N CYS A 64 -3.29 -0.20 13.16
CA CYS A 64 -2.92 0.83 12.19
C CYS A 64 -1.41 0.88 11.92
N ILE A 65 -0.53 0.75 12.92
CA ILE A 65 0.92 0.87 12.67
C ILE A 65 1.46 -0.29 11.82
N GLU A 66 0.99 -1.51 12.06
CA GLU A 66 1.39 -2.68 11.27
C GLU A 66 0.85 -2.60 9.84
N GLN A 67 -0.35 -2.05 9.66
CA GLN A 67 -0.91 -1.80 8.33
C GLN A 67 -0.05 -0.81 7.53
N ALA A 68 0.41 0.27 8.16
CA ALA A 68 1.32 1.23 7.52
C ALA A 68 2.64 0.56 7.11
N ARG A 69 3.19 -0.34 7.94
CA ARG A 69 4.41 -1.10 7.61
C ARG A 69 4.18 -2.10 6.47
N LEU A 70 3.01 -2.71 6.41
CA LEU A 70 2.66 -3.65 5.35
C LEU A 70 2.53 -2.93 4.00
N GLN A 71 1.81 -1.81 3.96
CA GLN A 71 1.70 -0.99 2.76
C GLN A 71 3.05 -0.42 2.33
N LYS A 72 3.92 -0.04 3.28
CA LYS A 72 5.31 0.31 2.98
C LYS A 72 6.00 -0.83 2.23
N LYS A 73 5.99 -2.05 2.77
CA LYS A 73 6.65 -3.21 2.16
C LYS A 73 6.14 -3.49 0.76
N LEU A 74 4.83 -3.46 0.55
CA LEU A 74 4.24 -3.59 -0.79
C LEU A 74 4.73 -2.49 -1.73
N GLY A 75 4.74 -1.24 -1.26
CA GLY A 75 5.28 -0.11 -2.01
C GLY A 75 6.75 -0.32 -2.40
N ASP A 76 7.58 -0.84 -1.50
CA ASP A 76 9.01 -1.10 -1.75
C ASP A 76 9.20 -2.19 -2.83
N VAL A 77 8.43 -3.28 -2.78
CA VAL A 77 8.48 -4.35 -3.80
C VAL A 77 8.01 -3.82 -5.16
N LEU A 78 6.88 -3.12 -5.19
CA LEU A 78 6.32 -2.52 -6.41
C LEU A 78 7.25 -1.45 -7.01
N LEU A 79 7.91 -0.66 -6.16
CA LEU A 79 8.92 0.31 -6.60
C LEU A 79 10.11 -0.40 -7.24
N ASN A 80 10.60 -1.50 -6.64
CA ASN A 80 11.72 -2.25 -7.18
C ASN A 80 11.37 -2.86 -8.54
N ILE A 81 10.20 -3.50 -8.66
CA ILE A 81 9.71 -4.05 -9.94
C ILE A 81 9.56 -2.94 -10.98
N GLY A 82 8.88 -1.85 -10.62
CA GLY A 82 8.66 -0.71 -11.51
C GLY A 82 9.93 -0.05 -12.01
N LYS A 83 10.99 -0.02 -11.18
CA LYS A 83 12.32 0.46 -11.56
C LYS A 83 13.04 -0.48 -12.50
N ASN A 84 13.02 -1.78 -12.22
CA ASN A 84 13.80 -2.78 -12.95
C ASN A 84 13.16 -3.08 -14.32
N GLU A 85 11.84 -3.17 -14.37
CA GLU A 85 11.08 -3.56 -15.56
C GLU A 85 10.48 -2.37 -16.30
N HIS A 86 10.74 -1.14 -15.85
CA HIS A 86 10.12 0.09 -16.39
C HIS A 86 8.58 0.02 -16.38
N ASN A 87 8.02 -0.70 -15.40
CA ASN A 87 6.59 -0.96 -15.30
C ASN A 87 5.87 0.21 -14.63
N GLY A 88 5.23 1.05 -15.44
CA GLY A 88 4.46 2.21 -14.96
C GLY A 88 3.28 1.85 -14.06
N ARG A 89 2.69 0.66 -14.21
CA ARG A 89 1.59 0.20 -13.33
C ARG A 89 2.10 -0.14 -11.94
N ALA A 90 3.25 -0.80 -11.86
CA ALA A 90 3.93 -1.07 -10.59
C ALA A 90 4.29 0.24 -9.86
N LEU A 91 4.85 1.22 -10.58
CA LEU A 91 5.17 2.53 -10.01
C LEU A 91 3.93 3.29 -9.51
N ALA A 92 2.83 3.26 -10.25
CA ALA A 92 1.57 3.87 -9.82
C ALA A 92 1.01 3.21 -8.55
N ALA A 93 1.05 1.89 -8.47
CA ALA A 93 0.61 1.17 -7.29
C ALA A 93 1.53 1.38 -6.07
N ALA A 94 2.85 1.52 -6.29
CA ALA A 94 3.78 1.89 -5.23
C ALA A 94 3.45 3.26 -4.63
N ILE A 95 3.14 4.25 -5.48
CA ILE A 95 2.73 5.59 -5.05
C ILE A 95 1.47 5.52 -4.17
N GLU A 96 0.46 4.75 -4.59
CA GLU A 96 -0.78 4.60 -3.83
C GLU A 96 -0.56 3.85 -2.50
N ALA A 97 0.31 2.83 -2.47
CA ALA A 97 0.67 2.12 -1.24
C ALA A 97 1.38 3.06 -0.25
N TYR A 98 2.35 3.86 -0.70
CA TYR A 98 3.02 4.82 0.18
C TYR A 98 2.07 5.92 0.67
N ARG A 99 1.11 6.35 -0.15
CA ARG A 99 0.08 7.32 0.27
C ARG A 99 -0.76 6.81 1.42
N GLY A 100 -1.28 5.58 1.33
CA GLY A 100 -2.04 4.96 2.43
C GLY A 100 -1.21 4.89 3.70
N ALA A 101 0.04 4.43 3.60
CA ALA A 101 0.95 4.33 4.73
C ALA A 101 1.24 5.70 5.36
N ILE A 102 1.38 6.77 4.56
CA ILE A 102 1.58 8.15 5.06
C ILE A 102 0.35 8.66 5.80
N THR A 103 -0.85 8.38 5.28
CA THR A 103 -2.12 8.73 5.93
C THR A 103 -2.17 8.09 7.31
N ILE A 104 -1.92 6.78 7.39
CA ILE A 104 -1.95 6.05 8.65
C ILE A 104 -0.85 6.54 9.61
N ALA A 105 0.39 6.71 9.15
CA ALA A 105 1.48 7.23 9.97
C ALA A 105 1.20 8.67 10.48
N SER A 106 0.44 9.46 9.74
CA SER A 106 0.03 10.81 10.16
C SER A 106 -1.04 10.76 11.25
N LEU A 107 -2.02 9.87 11.12
CA LEU A 107 -3.05 9.65 12.14
C LEU A 107 -2.45 9.18 13.47
N LEU A 108 -1.41 8.35 13.42
CA LEU A 108 -0.73 7.81 14.59
C LEU A 108 0.33 8.74 15.20
N GLY A 109 0.59 9.91 14.59
CA GLY A 109 1.70 10.77 15.02
C GLY A 109 3.09 10.14 14.86
N ALA A 110 3.22 9.08 14.05
CA ALA A 110 4.45 8.31 13.86
C ALA A 110 5.44 9.05 12.95
N HIS A 111 6.06 10.12 13.48
CA HIS A 111 6.87 11.06 12.71
C HIS A 111 7.99 10.39 11.90
N ASN A 112 8.74 9.47 12.50
CA ASN A 112 9.87 8.79 11.86
C ASN A 112 9.42 7.90 10.69
N LEU A 113 8.32 7.16 10.87
CA LEU A 113 7.77 6.34 9.79
C LEU A 113 7.25 7.24 8.65
N ARG A 114 6.58 8.34 9.00
CA ARG A 114 6.06 9.31 8.02
C ARG A 114 7.17 9.96 7.19
N THR A 115 8.31 10.30 7.79
CA THR A 115 9.44 10.88 7.04
C THR A 115 10.09 9.87 6.11
N GLU A 116 10.26 8.62 6.55
CA GLU A 116 10.75 7.53 5.71
C GLU A 116 9.82 7.30 4.51
N LEU A 117 8.52 7.17 4.76
CA LEU A 117 7.51 6.96 3.73
C LEU A 117 7.46 8.09 2.70
N ARG A 118 7.59 9.34 3.14
CA ARG A 118 7.65 10.50 2.23
C ARG A 118 8.85 10.45 1.29
N LYS A 119 10.00 9.97 1.76
CA LYS A 119 11.18 9.77 0.91
C LYS A 119 10.92 8.69 -0.14
N SER A 120 10.39 7.53 0.26
CA SER A 120 10.06 6.44 -0.68
C SER A 120 8.97 6.84 -1.69
N HIS A 121 7.95 7.57 -1.24
CA HIS A 121 6.92 8.13 -2.11
C HIS A 121 7.50 9.12 -3.15
N ALA A 122 8.38 10.03 -2.72
CA ALA A 122 9.06 10.95 -3.65
C ALA A 122 9.93 10.19 -4.67
N LEU A 123 10.62 9.14 -4.23
CA LEU A 123 11.40 8.28 -5.12
C LEU A 123 10.52 7.62 -6.18
N ALA A 124 9.36 7.07 -5.78
CA ALA A 124 8.42 6.46 -6.71
C ALA A 124 7.87 7.45 -7.75
N LEU A 125 7.53 8.67 -7.33
CA LEU A 125 7.10 9.74 -8.23
C LEU A 125 8.18 10.10 -9.27
N ASN A 126 9.44 10.17 -8.86
CA ASN A 126 10.55 10.48 -9.75
C ASN A 126 10.72 9.41 -10.84
N TYR A 127 10.65 8.13 -10.48
CA TYR A 127 10.72 7.04 -11.46
C TYR A 127 9.49 7.02 -12.38
N ALA A 128 8.30 7.28 -11.85
CA ALA A 128 7.10 7.41 -12.67
C ALA A 128 7.19 8.57 -13.67
N GLY A 129 7.82 9.70 -13.28
CA GLY A 129 8.09 10.84 -14.15
C GLY A 129 9.10 10.51 -15.26
N LYS A 130 10.19 9.80 -14.94
CA LYS A 130 11.20 9.36 -15.93
C LYS A 130 10.62 8.43 -17.00
N GLY A 131 9.70 7.54 -16.62
CA GLY A 131 9.01 6.67 -17.57
C GLY A 131 8.10 7.43 -18.56
N LYS A 132 7.58 8.60 -18.16
CA LYS A 132 6.79 9.48 -19.05
C LYS A 132 7.65 10.29 -20.00
N SER A 133 8.82 10.79 -19.56
CA SER A 133 9.72 11.58 -20.41
C SER A 133 10.39 10.77 -21.52
N GLY A 134 10.55 9.45 -21.34
CA GLY A 134 11.07 8.56 -22.39
C GLY A 134 10.11 8.32 -23.55
N LYS A 135 8.81 8.63 -23.40
CA LYS A 135 7.79 8.45 -24.46
C LYS A 135 7.57 9.69 -25.34
N THR A 136 8.24 10.81 -25.06
CA THR A 136 7.88 12.11 -25.66
C THR A 136 8.92 12.71 -26.61
N ILE A 137 10.00 12.01 -26.94
CA ILE A 137 10.96 12.50 -27.95
C ILE A 137 11.02 11.53 -29.12
N SER A 138 9.93 11.46 -29.88
CA SER A 138 10.03 11.17 -31.31
C SER A 138 9.92 12.51 -32.03
N LEU A 139 11.06 13.19 -32.16
CA LEU A 139 11.23 14.30 -33.10
C LEU A 139 11.40 13.69 -34.51
N MET A 140 10.36 13.02 -35.01
CA MET A 140 10.15 12.92 -36.46
C MET A 140 9.43 14.20 -36.90
N GLY A 141 10.20 15.29 -36.93
CA GLY A 141 9.85 16.52 -37.62
C GLY A 141 10.86 16.68 -38.74
N ALA A 142 10.53 16.12 -39.89
CA ALA A 142 11.28 16.28 -41.13
C ALA A 142 11.44 17.77 -41.49
N ALA A 143 12.65 18.14 -41.90
CA ALA A 143 12.93 19.24 -42.82
C ALA A 143 14.04 18.78 -43.76
#